data_AF-A0A2V9IHI1-F1
#
_entry.id   AF-A0A2V9IHI1-F1
#
_cell.length_a   1.000
_cell.length_b   1.000
_cell.length_c   1.000
_cell.angle_alpha   90.00
_cell.angle_beta   90.00
_cell.angle_gamma   90.00
#
_symmetry.space_group_name_H-M   'P 1'
#
loop_
_entity.id
_entity.type
_entity.pdbx_description
1 polymer ?
#
loop_
_entity_poly.entity_id
_entity_poly.type
_entity_poly.pdbx_seq_one_letter_code
_entity_poly.pdbx_strand_id
1 'polypeptide(L)' 'MIIPDVGLNGILINENESSRTFHIQVDERTSPLEQTLYLVARIETNSPNSTDHASDAIRLKVIPKKTQVSQK' A
#
# COMPACT_ATOMS: atom_id res chain seq x y z
N MET A 1 -11.71 9.70 -11.16
CA MET A 1 -11.64 10.08 -9.73
C MET A 1 -11.09 8.88 -8.99
N ILE A 2 -9.91 8.98 -8.38
CA ILE A 2 -9.32 7.88 -7.58
C ILE A 2 -9.81 8.10 -6.15
N ILE A 3 -10.62 7.19 -5.64
CA ILE A 3 -10.97 7.15 -4.22
C ILE A 3 -9.80 6.41 -3.55
N PRO A 4 -9.01 7.06 -2.68
CA PRO A 4 -7.89 6.39 -2.03
C PRO A 4 -8.44 5.35 -1.05
N ASP A 5 -7.86 4.15 -1.08
CA ASP A 5 -8.18 3.07 -0.13
C ASP A 5 -7.61 3.46 1.24
N VAL A 6 -8.41 4.15 2.07
CA VAL A 6 -8.00 4.55 3.42
C VAL A 6 -8.01 3.33 4.33
N GLY A 7 -6.83 2.96 4.82
CA GLY A 7 -6.67 1.92 5.85
C GLY A 7 -6.51 0.49 5.33
N LEU A 8 -6.40 0.25 4.02
CA LEU A 8 -6.20 -1.07 3.37
C LEU A 8 -7.10 -2.21 3.90
N ASN A 9 -8.24 -1.88 4.52
CA ASN A 9 -9.17 -2.87 5.02
C ASN A 9 -9.99 -3.40 3.84
N GLY A 10 -9.81 -4.67 3.48
CA GLY A 10 -10.73 -5.35 2.56
C GLY A 10 -10.38 -5.30 1.07
N ILE A 11 -9.09 -5.29 0.70
CA ILE A 11 -8.69 -5.67 -0.66
C ILE A 11 -8.89 -7.18 -0.82
N LEU A 12 -10.13 -7.60 -1.02
CA LEU A 12 -10.47 -8.97 -1.36
C LEU A 12 -10.04 -9.26 -2.81
N ILE A 13 -9.37 -10.38 -3.03
CA ILE A 13 -9.12 -10.96 -4.35
C ILE A 13 -10.07 -12.13 -4.48
N ASN A 14 -11.02 -12.03 -5.41
CA ASN A 14 -12.06 -13.04 -5.58
C ASN A 14 -11.56 -14.19 -6.45
N GLU A 15 -12.32 -15.28 -6.53
CA GLU A 15 -11.95 -16.49 -7.31
C GLU A 15 -11.70 -16.22 -8.82
N ASN A 16 -12.27 -15.14 -9.36
CA ASN A 16 -12.10 -14.74 -10.76
C ASN A 16 -10.93 -13.76 -10.97
N GLU A 17 -10.21 -13.41 -9.92
CA GLU A 17 -9.12 -12.44 -9.92
C GLU A 17 -7.84 -13.11 -9.42
N SER A 18 -6.73 -12.92 -10.12
CA SER A 18 -5.41 -13.42 -9.69
C SER A 18 -4.56 -12.37 -9.01
N SER A 19 -4.97 -11.10 -9.08
CA SER A 19 -4.23 -9.97 -8.54
C SER A 19 -5.14 -8.76 -8.35
N ARG A 20 -4.70 -7.82 -7.51
CA ARG A 20 -5.36 -6.53 -7.32
C ARG A 20 -4.33 -5.43 -7.13
N THR A 21 -4.63 -4.25 -7.61
CA THR A 21 -3.80 -3.05 -7.46
C THR A 21 -4.45 -2.09 -6.50
N PHE A 22 -3.64 -1.52 -5.60
CA PHE A 22 -4.06 -0.45 -4.70
C PHE A 22 -3.04 0.70 -4.77
N HIS A 23 -3.48 1.87 -4.33
CA HIS A 23 -2.67 3.08 -4.36
C HIS A 23 -2.40 3.59 -2.95
N ILE A 24 -1.13 3.79 -2.63
CA ILE A 24 -0.73 4.45 -1.39
C ILE A 24 -0.66 5.95 -1.68
N GLN A 25 -1.41 6.73 -0.92
CA GLN A 25 -1.36 8.18 -0.95
C GLN A 25 -0.75 8.71 0.34
N VAL A 26 0.17 9.67 0.21
CA VAL A 26 0.76 10.39 1.33
C VAL A 26 -0.05 11.67 1.56
N ASP A 27 -0.33 12.00 2.82
CA ASP A 27 -0.93 13.30 3.18
C ASP A 27 0.05 14.42 2.81
N GLU A 28 -0.44 15.50 2.18
CA GLU A 28 0.41 16.60 1.72
C GLU A 28 1.19 17.30 2.85
N ARG A 29 0.75 17.13 4.10
CA ARG A 29 1.37 17.69 5.30
C ARG A 29 2.36 16.73 5.95
N THR A 30 2.55 15.52 5.42
CA THR A 30 3.49 14.54 5.97
C THR A 30 4.93 15.01 5.78
N SER A 31 5.69 15.07 6.88
CA SER A 31 7.15 15.28 6.83
C SER A 31 7.85 14.13 6.11
N PRO A 32 9.01 14.37 5.46
CA PRO A 32 9.81 13.31 4.86
C PRO A 32 10.09 12.19 5.85
N LEU A 33 9.92 10.94 5.39
CA LEU A 33 10.14 9.76 6.22
C LEU A 33 10.56 8.58 5.36
N GLU A 34 11.08 7.57 6.05
CA GLU A 34 11.38 6.29 5.46
C GLU A 34 10.79 5.19 6.36
N GLN A 35 10.07 4.25 5.75
CA GLN A 35 9.46 3.13 6.45
C GLN A 35 9.51 1.87 5.60
N THR A 36 9.62 0.72 6.25
CA THR A 36 9.47 -0.58 5.60
C THR A 36 8.02 -1.04 5.73
N LEU A 37 7.42 -1.42 4.62
CA LEU A 37 6.09 -2.01 4.55
C LEU A 37 6.20 -3.50 4.23
N TYR A 38 5.26 -4.27 4.78
CA TYR A 38 5.00 -5.65 4.40
C TYR A 38 3.52 -5.75 4.04
N LEU A 39 3.22 -6.39 2.92
CA LEU A 39 1.85 -6.73 2.56
C LEU A 39 1.60 -8.17 3.00
N VAL A 40 0.48 -8.42 3.66
CA VAL A 40 0.10 -9.76 4.08
C VAL A 40 -1.18 -10.13 3.36
N ALA A 41 -1.11 -11.15 2.53
CA ALA A 41 -2.29 -11.79 1.94
C ALA A 41 -2.75 -12.90 2.89
N ARG A 42 -4.05 -12.92 3.21
CA ARG A 42 -4.68 -13.97 4.00
C ARG A 42 -5.67 -14.73 3.13
N ILE A 43 -5.57 -16.05 3.11
CA ILE A 43 -6.58 -16.89 2.48
C ILE A 43 -7.67 -17.20 3.50
N GLU A 44 -8.90 -16.74 3.28
CA GLU A 44 -10.02 -17.10 4.14
C GLU A 44 -10.36 -18.58 3.99
N THR A 45 -10.28 -19.32 5.10
CA THR A 45 -10.51 -20.77 5.13
C THR A 45 -11.03 -21.20 6.49
N ASN A 46 -11.68 -22.36 6.54
CA ASN A 46 -12.13 -22.99 7.79
C ASN A 46 -11.01 -23.76 8.51
N SER A 47 -9.80 -23.80 7.94
CA SER A 47 -8.64 -24.43 8.57
C SER A 47 -8.18 -23.65 9.81
N PRO A 48 -7.76 -24.34 10.89
CA PRO A 48 -7.17 -23.68 12.05
C PRO A 48 -5.72 -23.19 11.80
N ASN A 49 -5.11 -23.59 10.68
CA ASN A 49 -3.74 -23.19 10.35
C ASN A 49 -3.72 -21.77 9.75
N SER A 50 -2.68 -21.01 10.08
CA SER A 50 -2.45 -19.71 9.45
C SER A 50 -2.25 -19.85 7.94
N THR A 51 -2.88 -18.95 7.20
CA THR A 51 -2.79 -18.81 5.74
C THR A 51 -2.27 -17.43 5.36
N ASP A 52 -1.51 -16.81 6.26
CA ASP A 52 -0.91 -15.51 6.03
C ASP A 52 0.38 -15.67 5.21
N HIS A 53 0.43 -14.96 4.08
CA HIS A 53 1.55 -14.93 3.15
C HIS A 53 2.07 -13.49 3.07
N ALA A 54 3.23 -13.25 3.67
CA ALA A 54 3.88 -11.95 3.63
C ALA A 54 4.63 -11.74 2.30
N SER A 55 4.60 -10.52 1.80
CA SER A 55 5.45 -10.07 0.70
C SER A 55 6.91 -9.95 1.13
N ASP A 56 7.79 -9.77 0.15
CA ASP A 56 9.10 -9.18 0.39
C ASP A 56 8.97 -7.77 1.01
N ALA A 57 10.02 -7.31 1.69
CA ALA A 57 10.06 -5.99 2.30
C ALA A 57 10.02 -4.88 1.25
N ILE A 58 9.10 -3.93 1.42
CA ILE A 58 8.95 -2.76 0.54
C ILE A 58 9.46 -1.53 1.26
N ARG A 59 10.50 -0.89 0.74
CA ARG A 59 11.04 0.36 1.30
C ARG A 59 10.26 1.56 0.75
N LEU A 60 9.41 2.16 1.57
CA LEU A 60 8.69 3.39 1.24
C LEU A 60 9.49 4.61 1.70
N LYS A 61 9.83 5.49 0.77
CA LYS A 61 10.52 6.76 1.04
C LYS A 61 9.64 7.94 0.62
N VAL A 62 9.21 8.73 1.60
CA VAL A 62 8.51 10.00 1.38
C VAL A 62 9.57 11.10 1.26
N ILE A 63 9.59 11.78 0.12
CA ILE A 63 10.53 12.87 -0.18
C ILE A 63 9.81 14.21 -0.24
N PRO A 64 10.50 15.33 0.06
CA PRO A 64 9.94 16.66 -0.14
C PRO A 64 9.51 16.87 -1.59
N LYS A 65 8.38 17.56 -1.79
CA LYS A 65 7.97 18.02 -3.11
C LYS A 65 9.05 18.97 -3.64
N LYS A 66 9.66 18.66 -4.78
CA LYS A 66 10.62 19.56 -5.42
C LYS A 66 9.87 20.81 -5.87
N THR A 67 10.11 21.93 -5.22
CA THR A 67 9.70 23.24 -5.72
C THR A 67 10.59 23.56 -6.92
N GLN A 68 10.08 23.37 -8.15
CA GLN A 68 10.71 23.98 -9.31
C GLN A 68 10.55 25.49 -9.18
N VAL A 69 11.62 26.18 -8.80
CA VAL A 69 11.70 27.62 -8.96
C VAL A 69 11.89 27.87 -10.46
N SER A 70 10.83 28.31 -11.14
CA SER A 70 10.93 28.80 -12.51
C SER A 70 11.74 30.10 -12.48
N GLN A 71 13.00 30.02 -12.88
CA GLN A 71 13.81 31.21 -13.14
C GLN A 71 13.32 31.81 -14.47
N LYS A 72 12.81 33.06 -14.38
CA LYS A 72 12.56 33.94 -15.53
C LYS A 72 13.85 34.64 -15.94
#